data_AF-A0A0U2W0G2-F1
#
_entry.id   AF-A0A0U2W0G2-F1
#
_cell.length_a   1.000
_cell.length_b   1.000
_cell.length_c   1.000
_cell.angle_alpha   90.00
_cell.angle_beta   90.00
_cell.angle_gamma   90.00
#
_symmetry.space_group_name_H-M   'P 1'
#
loop_
_entity.id
_entity.type
_entity.pdbx_description
1 polymer ?
#
loop_
_entity_poly.entity_id
_entity_poly.type
_entity_poly.pdbx_seq_one_letter_code
_entity_poly.pdbx_strand_id
1 'polypeptide(L)' 'MKTLTVITTIFMPLTFIAGIYGMNFEYMPELKWDWGYFTVLGVMFSIGFGMYVWFRRKGWFD' A
#
# COMPACT_ATOMS: atom_id res chain seq x y z
N MET A 1 -18.83 3.25 -12.37
CA MET A 1 -18.32 2.02 -11.71
C MET A 1 -16.80 1.89 -11.77
N LYS A 2 -16.12 2.31 -12.85
CA LYS A 2 -14.65 2.17 -12.98
C LYS A 2 -13.85 2.86 -11.87
N THR A 3 -14.24 4.07 -11.45
CA THR A 3 -13.51 4.86 -10.44
C THR A 3 -13.47 4.18 -9.07
N LEU A 4 -14.60 3.61 -8.63
CA LEU A 4 -14.68 2.92 -7.34
C LEU A 4 -13.82 1.65 -7.32
N THR A 5 -13.79 0.90 -8.44
CA THR A 5 -12.94 -0.28 -8.61
C THR A 5 -11.45 0.08 -8.62
N VAL A 6 -11.07 1.18 -9.28
CA VAL A 6 -9.69 1.66 -9.29
C VAL A 6 -9.24 2.04 -7.88
N ILE A 7 -10.07 2.80 -7.15
CA ILE A 7 -9.78 3.19 -5.77
C ILE A 7 -9.64 1.94 -4.88
N THR A 8 -10.62 1.04 -4.88
CA THR A 8 -10.56 -0.18 -4.04
C THR A 8 -9.38 -1.08 -4.38
N THR A 9 -9.03 -1.22 -5.65
CA THR A 9 -7.87 -2.00 -6.07
C THR A 9 -6.56 -1.39 -5.56
N ILE A 10 -6.43 -0.05 -5.57
CA ILE A 10 -5.26 0.66 -5.00
C ILE A 10 -5.18 0.45 -3.48
N PHE A 11 -6.31 0.54 -2.78
CA PHE A 11 -6.32 0.43 -1.32
C PHE A 11 -6.13 -1.01 -0.82
N MET A 12 -6.57 -2.03 -1.54
CA MET A 12 -6.49 -3.43 -1.10
C MET A 12 -5.09 -3.89 -0.65
N PRO A 13 -4.02 -3.75 -1.45
CA PRO A 13 -2.67 -4.15 -1.01
C PRO A 13 -2.15 -3.26 0.13
N LEU A 14 -2.52 -1.97 0.17
CA LEU A 14 -2.12 -1.06 1.24
C LEU A 14 -2.76 -1.45 2.57
N THR A 15 -4.05 -1.78 2.56
CA THR A 15 -4.79 -2.26 3.74
C THR A 15 -4.25 -3.61 4.20
N PHE A 16 -3.85 -4.48 3.28
CA PHE A 16 -3.21 -5.76 3.64
C PHE A 16 -1.90 -5.55 4.41
N ILE A 17 -1.02 -4.64 3.93
CA ILE A 17 0.22 -4.28 4.63
C ILE A 17 -0.11 -3.66 5.99
N ALA A 18 -1.00 -2.67 6.04
CA ALA A 18 -1.42 -2.05 7.29
C ALA A 18 -2.02 -3.07 8.28
N GLY A 19 -2.75 -4.06 7.79
CA GLY A 19 -3.27 -5.17 8.57
C GLY A 19 -2.16 -6.02 9.17
N ILE A 20 -1.13 -6.38 8.39
CA ILE A 20 0.02 -7.14 8.88
C ILE A 20 0.75 -6.38 10.00
N TYR A 21 1.05 -5.10 9.79
CA TYR A 21 1.74 -4.26 10.77
C TYR A 21 0.86 -3.82 11.95
N GLY A 22 -0.46 -3.94 11.83
CA GLY A 22 -1.41 -3.66 12.91
C GLY A 22 -1.63 -4.82 13.87
N MET A 23 -1.08 -6.01 13.57
CA MET A 23 -1.18 -7.16 14.45
C MET A 23 -0.16 -7.06 15.60
N ASN A 24 -0.58 -7.38 16.83
CA ASN A 24 0.25 -7.35 18.04
C ASN A 24 1.25 -8.52 18.08
N PHE A 25 2.22 -8.54 17.17
CA PHE A 25 3.29 -9.54 17.19
C PHE A 25 4.47 -9.06 18.04
N GLU A 26 4.92 -9.94 18.94
CA GLU A 26 6.10 -9.72 19.78
C GLU A 26 7.42 -9.87 19.00
N TYR A 27 7.41 -10.63 17.91
CA TYR A 27 8.55 -10.85 17.01
C TYR A 27 8.28 -10.28 15.61
N MET A 28 8.26 -8.95 15.49
CA MET A 28 8.40 -8.28 14.19
C MET A 28 9.86 -7.82 14.01
N PRO A 29 10.64 -8.42 13.10
CA PRO A 29 12.04 -8.04 12.88
C PRO A 29 12.18 -6.56 12.46
N GLU A 30 11.14 -5.96 11.89
CA GLU A 30 11.15 -4.55 11.51
C GLU A 30 10.97 -3.59 12.69
N LEU A 31 10.44 -4.06 13.83
CA LEU A 31 10.17 -3.24 15.02
C LEU A 31 11.45 -2.80 15.73
N LYS A 32 12.54 -3.57 15.59
CA LYS A 32 13.88 -3.24 16.10
C LYS A 32 14.67 -2.34 15.16
N TRP A 33 14.13 -2.02 13.98
CA TRP A 33 14.80 -1.20 13.00
C TRP A 33 14.24 0.21 13.04
N ASP A 34 15.08 1.19 13.41
CA ASP A 34 14.65 2.61 13.52
C ASP A 34 14.02 3.16 12.23
N TRP A 35 14.37 2.57 11.08
CA TRP A 35 13.87 2.95 9.75
C TRP A 35 12.82 1.99 9.19
N GLY A 36 12.45 0.93 9.92
CA GLY A 36 11.46 -0.05 9.49
C GLY A 36 10.13 0.62 9.16
N TYR A 37 9.65 1.49 10.04
CA TYR A 37 8.41 2.26 9.85
C TYR A 37 8.43 3.11 8.56
N PHE A 38 9.49 3.88 8.35
CA PHE A 38 9.63 4.73 7.16
C PHE A 38 9.79 3.92 5.87
N THR A 39 10.47 2.76 5.94
CA THR A 39 10.64 1.85 4.80
C THR A 39 9.29 1.29 4.36
N VAL A 40 8.46 0.85 5.31
CA VAL A 40 7.12 0.33 5.04
C VAL A 40 6.22 1.40 4.44
N LEU A 41 6.25 2.61 4.99
CA LEU A 41 5.54 3.75 4.40
C LEU A 41 6.02 4.05 2.97
N GLY A 42 7.33 3.99 2.72
CA GLY A 42 7.90 4.16 1.38
C GLY A 42 7.43 3.08 0.40
N VAL A 43 7.37 1.82 0.84
CA VAL A 43 6.85 0.70 0.05
C VAL A 43 5.36 0.87 -0.24
N MET A 44 4.55 1.19 0.77
CA MET A 44 3.12 1.47 0.62
C MET A 44 2.89 2.63 -0.38
N PHE A 45 3.64 3.73 -0.23
CA PHE A 45 3.54 4.85 -1.15
C PHE A 45 3.94 4.46 -2.58
N SER A 46 5.02 3.70 -2.74
CA SER A 46 5.50 3.22 -4.05
C SER A 46 4.47 2.32 -4.74
N ILE A 47 3.83 1.41 -4.00
CA ILE A 47 2.76 0.54 -4.51
C ILE A 47 1.54 1.38 -4.92
N GLY A 48 1.06 2.27 -4.04
CA GLY A 48 -0.10 3.11 -4.32
C GLY A 48 0.13 4.02 -5.53
N PHE A 49 1.30 4.65 -5.60
CA PHE A 49 1.69 5.52 -6.71
C PHE A 49 1.89 4.73 -8.01
N GLY A 50 2.55 3.57 -7.95
CA GLY A 50 2.75 2.70 -9.12
C GLY A 50 1.42 2.23 -9.72
N MET A 51 0.48 1.82 -8.87
CA MET A 51 -0.86 1.43 -9.29
C MET A 51 -1.62 2.62 -9.88
N TYR A 52 -1.58 3.78 -9.23
CA TYR A 52 -2.19 5.00 -9.75
C TYR A 52 -1.68 5.36 -11.15
N VAL A 53 -0.36 5.36 -11.34
CA VAL A 53 0.28 5.64 -12.64
C VAL A 53 -0.13 4.59 -13.68
N TRP A 54 -0.17 3.31 -13.30
CA TRP A 54 -0.59 2.25 -14.21
C TRP A 54 -2.04 2.42 -14.67
N PHE A 55 -2.98 2.67 -13.75
CA PHE A 55 -4.38 2.91 -14.09
C PHE A 55 -4.58 4.19 -14.91
N ARG A 56 -3.81 5.24 -14.63
CA ARG A 56 -3.80 6.47 -15.41
C ARG A 56 -3.29 6.25 -16.83
N ARG A 57 -2.21 5.47 -17.02
CA ARG A 57 -1.71 5.11 -18.37
C ARG A 57 -2.68 4.24 -19.16
N LYS A 58 -3.51 3.46 -18.46
CA LYS A 58 -4.51 2.58 -19.08
C LYS A 58 -5.79 3.30 -19.50
N GLY A 59 -5.97 4.59 -19.17
CA GLY A 59 -7.19 5.35 -19.46
C GLY A 59 -8.39 4.88 -18.64
N TRP A 60 -8.17 4.32 -17.44
CA TRP A 60 -9.27 3.84 -16.60
C TRP A 60 -9.90 4.94 -15.74
N PHE A 61 -9.29 6.13 -15.74
CA PHE A 61 -9.81 7.34 -15.13
C PHE A 61 -10.65 8.20 -16.10
N ASP A 62 -10.81 7.76 -17.36
CA ASP A 62 -11.74 8.33 -18.35
C ASP A 62 -13.20 7.87 -18.11
#